data_AF-A0A3B0VHP4-F1
#
_entry.id   AF-A0A3B0VHP4-F1
#
_cell.length_a   1.000
_cell.length_b   1.000
_cell.length_c   1.000
_cell.angle_alpha   90.00
_cell.angle_beta   90.00
_cell.angle_gamma   90.00
#
_symmetry.space_group_name_H-M   'P 1'
#
loop_
_entity.id
_entity.type
_entity.pdbx_description
1 polymer ?
#
loop_
_entity_poly.entity_id
_entity_poly.type
_entity_poly.pdbx_seq_one_letter_code
_entity_poly.pdbx_strand_id
1 'polypeptide(L)'
;MLDTNTIPTGQGSLESPTTTALPNLASHTIQYGYDPLYRLTDASYTGDITATYSYVYDAVGNMSAYTETVGTESSSVNRTFNDANQLLVATDTVSGTTSFYYDGNSLPS
;
A
#
# COMPACT_ATOMS: atom_id res chain seq x y z
N MET A 1 32.97 40.82 18.35
CA MET A 1 34.30 41.46 18.31
C MET A 1 35.13 40.71 17.27
N LEU A 2 35.55 41.45 16.25
CA LEU A 2 36.51 41.14 15.18
C LEU A 2 36.18 40.05 14.14
N ASP A 3 36.17 40.51 12.89
CA ASP A 3 36.35 39.75 11.66
C ASP A 3 37.62 38.91 11.68
N THR A 4 37.68 37.86 10.86
CA THR A 4 38.74 37.73 9.85
C THR A 4 38.44 36.59 8.88
N ASN A 5 38.14 36.99 7.65
CA ASN A 5 38.21 36.15 6.46
C ASN A 5 39.64 35.58 6.36
N THR A 6 39.78 34.26 6.45
CA THR A 6 41.04 33.57 6.15
C THR A 6 40.78 32.59 5.01
N ILE A 7 41.40 32.83 3.86
CA ILE A 7 41.42 31.88 2.74
C ILE A 7 42.47 30.81 3.06
N PRO A 8 42.14 29.52 3.17
CA PRO A 8 43.16 28.48 3.30
C PRO A 8 43.70 28.12 1.92
N THR A 9 44.98 28.42 1.73
CA THR A 9 45.84 27.94 0.64
C THR A 9 46.14 26.46 0.79
N GLY A 10 45.91 25.68 -0.28
CA GLY A 10 46.74 24.54 -0.74
C GLY A 10 47.21 23.43 0.21
N GLN A 11 46.86 22.20 -0.17
CA GLN A 11 47.55 20.92 0.11
C GLN A 11 47.67 20.46 1.57
N GLY A 12 46.64 19.73 2.02
CA GLY A 12 46.75 18.65 3.00
C GLY A 12 46.29 17.34 2.35
N SER A 13 46.86 16.21 2.78
CA SER A 13 46.53 14.85 2.34
C SER A 13 45.03 14.64 2.14
N LEU A 14 44.64 13.86 1.13
CA LEU A 14 43.25 13.41 0.97
C LEU A 14 42.87 12.55 2.19
N GLU A 15 42.45 13.20 3.27
CA GLU A 15 41.61 12.59 4.28
C GLU A 15 40.40 12.06 3.51
N SER A 16 40.25 10.73 3.47
CA SER A 16 39.02 10.10 2.98
C SER A 16 37.85 10.86 3.60
N PRO A 17 36.89 11.36 2.81
CA PRO A 17 35.75 12.04 3.41
C PRO A 17 35.12 11.05 4.38
N THR A 18 35.05 11.42 5.66
CA THR A 18 34.22 10.72 6.62
C THR A 18 32.83 10.71 6.00
N THR A 19 32.43 9.56 5.46
CA THR A 19 31.12 9.38 4.87
C THR A 19 30.16 9.52 6.05
N THR A 20 29.60 10.71 6.21
CA THR A 20 28.48 10.94 7.10
C THR A 20 27.36 10.06 6.55
N ALA A 21 27.23 8.86 7.13
CA ALA A 21 26.17 7.93 6.76
C ALA A 21 24.85 8.68 6.88
N LEU A 22 24.10 8.76 5.78
CA LEU A 22 22.72 9.25 5.81
C LEU A 22 21.98 8.52 6.94
N PRO A 23 21.21 9.23 7.78
CA PRO A 23 20.48 8.59 8.87
C PRO A 23 19.59 7.48 8.29
N ASN A 24 19.70 6.29 8.88
CA ASN A 24 18.84 5.11 8.70
C ASN A 24 17.74 5.23 7.62
N LEU A 25 18.09 4.96 6.37
CA LEU A 25 17.09 4.90 5.32
C LEU A 25 16.17 3.70 5.58
N ALA A 26 14.95 3.98 6.07
CA ALA A 26 13.96 2.96 6.35
C ALA A 26 13.73 2.11 5.09
N SER A 27 14.12 0.84 5.16
CA SER A 27 14.15 -0.04 4.00
C SER A 27 12.89 -0.87 3.99
N HIS A 28 12.05 -0.65 2.98
CA HIS A 28 10.85 -1.45 2.75
C HIS A 28 10.97 -2.16 1.41
N THR A 29 10.73 -3.46 1.41
CA THR A 29 10.60 -4.25 0.18
C THR A 29 9.13 -4.58 -0.01
N ILE A 30 8.62 -4.35 -1.22
CA ILE A 30 7.27 -4.69 -1.62
C ILE A 30 7.33 -5.82 -2.65
N GLN A 31 6.59 -6.88 -2.42
CA GLN A 31 6.42 -8.00 -3.35
C GLN A 31 4.97 -8.04 -3.81
N TYR A 32 4.75 -8.26 -5.11
CA TYR A 32 3.43 -8.32 -5.71
C TYR A 32 3.18 -9.71 -6.31
N GLY A 33 1.99 -10.26 -6.06
CA GLY A 33 1.47 -11.46 -6.68
C GLY A 33 0.39 -11.12 -7.70
N TYR A 34 0.36 -11.86 -8.81
CA TYR A 34 -0.62 -11.67 -9.86
C TYR A 34 -1.21 -13.01 -10.31
N ASP A 35 -2.46 -12.99 -10.74
CA ASP A 35 -3.08 -14.12 -11.43
C ASP A 35 -2.72 -14.17 -12.93
N PRO A 36 -3.14 -15.21 -13.69
CA PRO A 36 -2.84 -15.32 -15.12
C PRO A 36 -3.44 -14.21 -16.01
N LEU A 37 -4.39 -13.43 -15.49
CA LEU A 37 -4.95 -12.26 -16.17
C LEU A 37 -4.20 -10.98 -15.78
N TYR A 38 -3.07 -11.10 -15.07
CA TYR A 38 -2.27 -10.00 -14.54
C TYR A 38 -3.03 -9.09 -13.56
N ARG A 39 -4.03 -9.64 -12.85
CA ARG A 39 -4.70 -8.93 -11.75
C ARG A 39 -3.92 -9.13 -10.46
N LEU A 40 -3.75 -8.06 -9.67
CA LEU A 40 -3.03 -8.08 -8.40
C LEU A 40 -3.78 -8.95 -7.39
N THR A 41 -3.22 -10.09 -6.99
CA THR A 41 -3.84 -10.95 -5.96
C THR A 41 -3.27 -10.72 -4.59
N ASP A 42 -2.01 -10.27 -4.50
CA ASP A 42 -1.29 -10.15 -3.24
C ASP A 42 -0.29 -9.00 -3.27
N ALA A 43 -0.14 -8.30 -2.14
CA ALA A 43 0.99 -7.40 -1.92
C ALA A 43 1.56 -7.63 -0.51
N SER A 44 2.88 -7.77 -0.40
CA SER A 44 3.58 -7.99 0.87
C SER A 44 4.67 -6.95 1.09
N TYR A 45 4.53 -6.19 2.17
CA TYR A 45 5.46 -5.17 2.64
C TYR A 45 6.29 -5.79 3.76
N THR A 46 7.61 -5.70 3.63
CA THR A 46 8.57 -6.17 4.63
C THR A 46 9.60 -5.08 4.89
N GLY A 47 10.13 -5.00 6.10
CA GLY A 47 11.00 -3.91 6.52
C GLY A 47 10.58 -3.37 7.88
N ASP A 48 10.72 -2.06 8.07
CA ASP A 48 10.34 -1.39 9.32
C ASP A 48 8.82 -1.40 9.55
N ILE A 49 8.04 -1.41 8.46
CA ILE A 49 6.60 -1.63 8.44
C ILE A 49 6.32 -2.95 7.71
N THR A 50 5.56 -3.82 8.36
CA THR A 50 5.05 -5.04 7.76
C THR A 50 3.57 -4.91 7.46
N ALA A 51 3.18 -5.26 6.24
CA ALA A 51 1.79 -5.33 5.85
C ALA A 51 1.59 -6.41 4.78
N THR A 52 0.43 -7.05 4.78
CA THR A 52 0.01 -7.98 3.71
C THR A 52 -1.37 -7.63 3.24
N TYR A 53 -1.57 -7.69 1.93
CA TYR A 53 -2.83 -7.45 1.26
C TYR A 53 -3.16 -8.66 0.39
N SER A 54 -4.41 -9.11 0.42
CA SER A 54 -4.90 -10.12 -0.51
C SER A 54 -6.21 -9.67 -1.16
N TYR A 55 -6.37 -10.02 -2.43
CA TYR A 55 -7.46 -9.61 -3.28
C TYR A 55 -8.04 -10.82 -4.00
N VAL A 56 -9.36 -10.98 -3.92
CA VAL A 56 -10.07 -12.05 -4.63
C VAL A 56 -10.98 -11.43 -5.66
N TYR A 57 -10.92 -11.97 -6.87
CA TYR A 57 -11.75 -11.55 -7.99
C TYR A 57 -12.67 -12.68 -8.43
N ASP A 58 -13.88 -12.34 -8.84
CA ASP A 58 -14.73 -13.25 -9.58
C ASP A 58 -14.27 -13.44 -11.04
N ALA A 59 -15.00 -14.26 -11.79
CA ALA A 59 -14.68 -14.61 -13.17
C ALA A 59 -14.78 -13.42 -14.14
N VAL A 60 -15.60 -12.40 -13.82
CA VAL A 60 -15.82 -11.23 -14.67
C VAL A 60 -14.95 -10.04 -14.25
N GLY A 61 -14.24 -10.15 -13.12
CA GLY A 61 -13.25 -9.18 -12.66
C GLY A 61 -13.69 -8.31 -11.48
N ASN A 62 -14.84 -8.55 -10.88
CA ASN A 62 -15.21 -7.81 -9.67
C ASN A 62 -14.39 -8.30 -8.47
N MET A 63 -13.92 -7.36 -7.65
CA MET A 63 -13.16 -7.67 -6.44
C MET A 63 -14.11 -8.06 -5.30
N SER A 64 -14.35 -9.37 -5.17
CA SER A 64 -15.29 -9.98 -4.23
C SER A 64 -14.75 -10.05 -2.81
N ALA A 65 -13.44 -10.04 -2.61
CA ALA A 65 -12.87 -9.90 -1.27
C ALA A 65 -11.57 -9.10 -1.27
N TYR A 66 -11.31 -8.46 -0.13
CA TYR A 66 -10.07 -7.80 0.20
C TYR A 66 -9.75 -8.07 1.67
N THR A 67 -8.51 -8.44 1.95
CA THR A 67 -7.99 -8.52 3.32
C THR A 67 -6.72 -7.71 3.40
N GLU A 68 -6.59 -6.91 4.44
CA GLU A 68 -5.34 -6.28 4.83
C GLU A 68 -4.93 -6.75 6.21
N THR A 69 -3.63 -6.83 6.43
CA THR A 69 -3.05 -7.01 7.75
C THR A 69 -1.87 -6.07 7.87
N VAL A 70 -1.90 -5.17 8.84
CA VAL A 70 -0.82 -4.22 9.12
C VAL A 70 -0.28 -4.55 10.51
N GLY A 71 0.98 -4.99 10.57
CA GLY A 71 1.53 -5.59 11.78
C GLY A 71 0.73 -6.81 12.22
N THR A 72 0.02 -6.69 13.35
CA THR A 72 -0.84 -7.74 13.92
C THR A 72 -2.33 -7.52 13.68
N GLU A 73 -2.72 -6.35 13.16
CA GLU A 73 -4.12 -5.97 13.00
C GLU A 73 -4.61 -6.37 11.60
N SER A 74 -5.71 -7.11 11.53
CA SER A 74 -6.31 -7.55 10.26
C SER A 74 -7.70 -6.94 10.07
N SER A 75 -7.99 -6.49 8.85
CA SER A 75 -9.33 -6.10 8.43
C SER A 75 -9.67 -6.77 7.09
N SER A 76 -10.95 -6.98 6.82
CA SER A 76 -11.39 -7.55 5.55
C SER A 76 -12.74 -7.01 5.11
N VAL A 77 -12.95 -7.00 3.79
CA VAL A 77 -14.21 -6.63 3.15
C VAL A 77 -14.61 -7.73 2.18
N ASN A 78 -15.82 -8.26 2.33
CA ASN A 78 -16.44 -9.18 1.39
C ASN A 78 -17.55 -8.46 0.61
N ARG A 79 -17.65 -8.71 -0.70
CA ARG A 79 -18.58 -8.03 -1.60
C ARG A 79 -19.37 -9.02 -2.44
N THR A 80 -20.63 -8.69 -2.69
CA THR A 80 -21.49 -9.38 -3.67
C THR A 80 -21.95 -8.42 -4.74
N PHE A 81 -22.17 -8.93 -5.95
CA PHE A 81 -22.57 -8.14 -7.11
C PHE A 81 -23.80 -8.75 -7.77
N ASN A 82 -24.59 -7.92 -8.44
CA ASN A 82 -25.67 -8.39 -9.31
C ASN A 82 -25.15 -8.75 -10.71
N ASP A 83 -26.01 -9.28 -11.57
CA ASP A 83 -25.67 -9.69 -12.94
C ASP A 83 -25.17 -8.52 -13.83
N ALA A 84 -25.46 -7.27 -13.43
CA ALA A 84 -24.98 -6.06 -14.08
C ALA A 84 -23.64 -5.54 -13.50
N ASN A 85 -22.95 -6.34 -12.68
CA ASN A 85 -21.70 -5.98 -11.99
C ASN A 85 -21.81 -4.81 -11.01
N GLN A 86 -22.99 -4.60 -10.43
CA GLN A 86 -23.23 -3.56 -9.44
C GLN A 86 -23.16 -4.15 -8.02
N LEU A 87 -22.50 -3.45 -7.09
CA LEU A 87 -22.27 -3.89 -5.71
C LEU A 87 -23.58 -3.98 -4.93
N LEU A 88 -24.00 -5.17 -4.50
CA LEU A 88 -25.20 -5.37 -3.69
C LEU A 88 -24.93 -5.25 -2.19
N VAL A 89 -23.86 -5.88 -1.72
CA VAL A 89 -23.51 -5.91 -0.30
C VAL A 89 -22.00 -5.76 -0.16
N ALA A 90 -21.56 -4.95 0.81
CA ALA A 90 -20.19 -4.92 1.30
C ALA A 90 -20.20 -5.18 2.81
N THR A 91 -19.58 -6.26 3.25
CA THR A 91 -19.41 -6.62 4.66
C THR A 91 -17.97 -6.39 5.06
N ASP A 92 -17.73 -5.34 5.84
CA ASP A 92 -16.46 -4.93 6.38
C ASP A 92 -16.36 -5.32 7.85
N THR A 93 -15.22 -5.91 8.26
CA THR A 93 -15.01 -6.36 9.64
C THR A 93 -14.90 -5.22 10.66
N VAL A 94 -14.59 -4.01 10.21
CA VAL A 94 -14.40 -2.81 11.03
C VAL A 94 -15.63 -1.91 10.95
N SER A 95 -16.15 -1.65 9.74
CA SER A 95 -17.25 -0.70 9.51
C SER A 95 -18.64 -1.35 9.45
N GLY A 96 -18.73 -2.68 9.46
CA GLY A 96 -19.98 -3.42 9.41
C GLY A 96 -20.47 -3.66 7.99
N THR A 97 -21.78 -3.88 7.81
CA THR A 97 -22.35 -4.21 6.50
C THR A 97 -23.09 -3.03 5.89
N THR A 98 -22.81 -2.74 4.62
CA THR A 98 -23.54 -1.80 3.78
C THR A 98 -24.22 -2.55 2.64
N SER A 99 -25.50 -2.26 2.40
CA SER A 99 -26.28 -2.83 1.30
C SER A 99 -26.74 -1.74 0.34
N PHE A 100 -26.75 -2.06 -0.95
CA PHE A 100 -27.22 -1.17 -2.00
C PHE A 100 -28.35 -1.83 -2.78
N TYR A 101 -29.33 -1.03 -3.15
CA TYR A 101 -30.41 -1.42 -4.04
C TYR A 101 -30.34 -0.52 -5.26
N TYR A 102 -30.52 -1.11 -6.43
CA TYR A 102 -30.53 -0.38 -7.69
C TYR A 102 -31.91 -0.46 -8.30
N ASP A 103 -32.46 0.68 -8.69
CA ASP A 103 -33.67 0.71 -9.50
C ASP A 103 -33.36 0.35 -10.96
N GLY A 104 -34.40 0.27 -11.80
CA GLY A 104 -34.25 -0.03 -13.24
C GLY A 104 -33.38 0.95 -14.03
N ASN A 105 -32.96 2.07 -13.43
CA ASN A 105 -32.05 3.06 -14.01
C ASN A 105 -30.62 2.94 -13.45
N SER A 106 -30.32 1.90 -12.67
CA SER A 106 -29.00 1.64 -12.10
C SER A 106 -28.51 2.70 -11.09
N LEU A 107 -29.41 3.50 -10.50
CA LEU A 107 -29.07 4.44 -9.43
C LEU A 107 -29.27 3.79 -8.05
N PRO A 108 -28.38 4.05 -7.07
CA PRO A 108 -28.56 3.57 -5.71
C PRO A 108 -29.79 4.24 -5.07
N SER A 109 -30.69 3.43 -4.50
CA SER A 109 -31.89 3.85 -3.77
C SER A 109 -31.80 3.56 -2.28
#